data_AF-A0A444J9B3-F1
#
_entry.id   AF-A0A444J9B3-F1
#
_cell.length_a   1.000
_cell.length_b   1.000
_cell.length_c   1.000
_cell.angle_alpha   90.00
_cell.angle_beta   90.00
_cell.angle_gamma   90.00
#
_symmetry.space_group_name_H-M   'P 1'
#
loop_
_entity.id
_entity.type
_entity.pdbx_description
1 polymer ?
#
loop_
_entity_poly.entity_id
_entity_poly.type
_entity_poly.pdbx_seq_one_letter_code
_entity_poly.pdbx_strand_id
1 'polypeptide(L)'
;MAIIAMSFVSLLGSQSQSISIAGISRFETTAAMLAREKLTELQLAGFDRLGNSAGRFEDDFTDYSWQTEVRELSEDETGLTGTDGMLKLVTLEVSRGEDINQIFTVRSVIMTDIEPAEAE
;
A
#
# COMPACT_ATOMS: atom_id res chain seq x y z
N MET A 1 -26.17 36.10 25.91
CA MET A 1 -25.64 35.92 24.53
C MET A 1 -24.41 34.99 24.49
N ALA A 2 -24.34 33.92 25.30
CA ALA A 2 -23.20 32.97 25.29
C ALA A 2 -23.63 31.56 24.85
N ILE A 3 -24.88 31.18 25.14
CA ILE A 3 -25.43 29.85 24.84
C ILE A 3 -25.54 29.61 23.32
N ILE A 4 -25.97 30.62 22.55
CA ILE A 4 -26.09 30.52 21.09
C ILE A 4 -24.72 30.29 20.42
N ALA A 5 -23.66 30.91 20.94
CA ALA A 5 -22.31 30.77 20.39
C ALA A 5 -21.71 29.38 20.63
N MET A 6 -21.92 28.80 21.82
CA MET A 6 -21.50 27.42 22.13
C MET A 6 -22.24 26.38 21.28
N SER A 7 -23.54 26.56 21.04
CA SER A 7 -24.32 25.67 20.17
C SER A 7 -23.88 25.75 18.71
N PHE A 8 -23.51 26.94 18.22
CA PHE A 8 -23.07 27.13 16.84
C PHE A 8 -21.69 26.51 16.57
N VAL A 9 -20.76 26.62 17.52
CA VAL A 9 -19.44 25.95 17.44
C VAL A 9 -19.58 24.42 17.49
N SER A 10 -20.51 23.90 18.30
CA SER A 10 -20.79 22.46 18.37
C SER A 10 -21.38 21.91 17.06
N LEU A 11 -22.29 22.66 16.41
CA LEU A 11 -22.84 22.29 15.11
C LEU A 11 -21.81 22.37 13.97
N LEU A 12 -20.94 23.39 13.96
CA LEU A 12 -19.84 23.50 13.00
C LEU A 12 -18.81 22.36 13.16
N GLY A 13 -18.48 22.00 14.41
CA GLY A 13 -17.57 20.90 14.72
C GLY A 13 -18.10 19.52 14.32
N SER A 14 -19.42 19.31 14.34
CA SER A 14 -20.04 18.04 13.97
C SER A 14 -20.08 17.80 12.45
N GLN A 15 -20.37 18.83 11.63
CA GLN A 15 -20.35 18.69 10.17
C GLN A 15 -18.93 18.54 9.59
N SER A 16 -17.94 19.19 10.21
CA SER A 16 -16.54 19.14 9.75
C SER A 16 -15.92 17.73 9.89
N GLN A 17 -16.32 16.98 10.92
CA GLN A 17 -15.83 15.61 11.12
C GLN A 17 -16.36 14.63 10.08
N SER A 18 -17.63 14.76 9.63
CA SER A 18 -18.19 13.87 8.61
C SER A 18 -17.56 14.05 7.22
N ILE A 19 -17.20 15.28 6.84
CA ILE A 19 -16.54 15.57 5.55
C ILE A 19 -15.08 15.05 5.58
N SER A 20 -14.39 15.20 6.72
CA SER A 20 -13.02 14.69 6.89
C SER A 20 -12.99 13.15 6.88
N ILE A 21 -13.92 12.48 7.57
CA ILE A 21 -14.02 11.00 7.58
C ILE A 21 -14.41 10.45 6.20
N ALA A 22 -15.30 11.11 5.46
CA ALA A 22 -15.65 10.71 4.09
C ALA A 22 -14.45 10.84 3.13
N GLY A 23 -13.62 11.88 3.30
CA GLY A 23 -12.40 12.08 2.53
C GLY A 23 -11.35 10.99 2.77
N ILE A 24 -11.15 10.59 4.03
CA ILE A 24 -10.24 9.50 4.43
C ILE A 24 -10.77 8.16 3.91
N SER A 25 -12.05 7.86 4.12
CA SER A 25 -12.65 6.60 3.66
C SER A 25 -12.56 6.41 2.14
N ARG A 26 -12.73 7.50 1.37
CA ARG A 26 -12.54 7.46 -0.09
C ARG A 26 -11.08 7.24 -0.48
N PHE A 27 -10.13 7.88 0.21
CA PHE A 27 -8.71 7.65 -0.02
C PHE A 27 -8.34 6.19 0.23
N GLU A 28 -8.65 5.65 1.42
CA GLU A 28 -8.35 4.27 1.81
C GLU A 28 -8.88 3.26 0.80
N THR A 29 -10.15 3.41 0.40
CA THR A 29 -10.78 2.49 -0.56
C THR A 29 -10.08 2.53 -1.93
N THR A 30 -9.75 3.73 -2.40
CA THR A 30 -9.10 3.92 -3.70
C THR A 30 -7.65 3.43 -3.66
N ALA A 31 -6.90 3.81 -2.62
CA ALA A 31 -5.52 3.41 -2.44
C ALA A 31 -5.38 1.90 -2.27
N ALA A 32 -6.30 1.23 -1.57
CA ALA A 32 -6.34 -0.22 -1.46
C ALA A 32 -6.61 -0.91 -2.81
N MET A 33 -7.50 -0.34 -3.63
CA MET A 33 -7.78 -0.87 -4.97
C MET A 33 -6.54 -0.75 -5.88
N LEU A 34 -5.92 0.43 -5.92
CA LEU A 34 -4.71 0.70 -6.69
C LEU A 34 -3.52 -0.14 -6.20
N ALA A 35 -3.39 -0.31 -4.88
CA ALA A 35 -2.36 -1.15 -4.31
C ALA A 35 -2.53 -2.62 -4.73
N ARG A 36 -3.77 -3.13 -4.73
CA ARG A 36 -4.06 -4.49 -5.18
C ARG A 36 -3.76 -4.69 -6.67
N GLU A 37 -4.15 -3.73 -7.50
CA GLU A 37 -3.82 -3.74 -8.94
C GLU A 37 -2.29 -3.80 -9.14
N LYS A 38 -1.55 -2.89 -8.50
CA LYS A 38 -0.09 -2.84 -8.63
C LYS A 38 0.61 -4.07 -8.10
N LEU A 39 0.15 -4.63 -6.97
CA LEU A 39 0.66 -5.90 -6.46
C LEU A 39 0.41 -7.06 -7.43
N THR A 40 -0.75 -7.08 -8.10
CA THR A 40 -1.05 -8.10 -9.10
C THR A 40 -0.12 -7.98 -10.30
N GLU A 41 0.15 -6.76 -10.79
CA GLU A 41 1.15 -6.54 -11.86
C GLU A 41 2.55 -7.04 -11.46
N LEU A 42 2.98 -6.75 -10.22
CA LEU A 42 4.28 -7.20 -9.71
C LEU A 42 4.35 -8.73 -9.62
N GLN A 43 3.28 -9.37 -9.16
CA GLN A 43 3.18 -10.83 -9.13
C GLN A 43 3.27 -11.44 -10.53
N LEU A 44 2.62 -10.82 -11.52
CA LEU A 44 2.66 -11.25 -12.92
C LEU A 44 4.01 -11.00 -13.60
N ALA A 45 4.77 -9.99 -13.15
CA ALA A 45 6.11 -9.73 -13.68
C ALA A 45 7.12 -10.84 -13.33
N GLY A 46 6.86 -11.61 -12.27
CA GLY A 46 7.68 -12.73 -11.83
C GLY A 46 8.79 -12.33 -10.83
N PHE A 47 9.22 -13.31 -10.03
CA PHE A 47 10.13 -13.12 -8.90
C PHE A 47 11.45 -12.41 -9.25
N ASP A 48 12.05 -12.75 -10.39
CA ASP A 48 13.34 -12.18 -10.83
C ASP A 48 13.25 -10.71 -11.23
N ARG A 49 12.06 -10.26 -11.65
CA ARG A 49 11.82 -8.87 -12.08
C ARG A 49 11.39 -7.96 -10.93
N LEU A 50 11.15 -8.51 -9.74
CA LEU A 50 10.84 -7.72 -8.56
C LEU A 50 12.07 -6.93 -8.13
N GLY A 51 11.91 -5.61 -8.09
CA GLY A 51 12.91 -4.68 -7.60
C GLY A 51 12.29 -3.38 -7.12
N ASN A 52 13.12 -2.52 -6.56
CA ASN A 52 12.70 -1.19 -6.12
C ASN A 52 12.24 -0.37 -7.33
N SER A 53 11.07 0.26 -7.21
CA SER A 53 10.49 1.04 -8.29
C SER A 53 9.54 2.10 -7.74
N ALA A 54 9.26 3.12 -8.53
CA ALA A 54 8.33 4.17 -8.16
C ALA A 54 7.69 4.74 -9.41
N GLY A 55 6.49 5.30 -9.25
CA GLY A 55 5.75 5.87 -10.36
C GLY A 55 4.50 6.61 -9.94
N ARG A 56 3.74 7.05 -10.93
CA ARG A 56 2.39 7.57 -10.76
C ARG A 56 1.39 6.62 -11.40
N PHE A 57 0.16 6.64 -10.91
CA PHE A 57 -0.94 5.99 -11.60
C PHE A 57 -1.42 6.88 -12.75
N GLU A 58 -2.00 6.27 -13.77
CA GLU A 58 -2.46 6.95 -14.97
C GLU A 58 -3.96 7.29 -14.89
N ASP A 59 -4.50 7.91 -15.95
CA ASP A 59 -5.91 8.26 -16.10
C ASP A 59 -6.48 9.07 -14.92
N ASP A 60 -7.62 8.63 -14.39
CA ASP A 60 -8.37 9.27 -13.30
C ASP A 60 -7.62 9.27 -11.95
N PHE A 61 -6.44 8.62 -11.87
CA PHE A 61 -5.64 8.48 -10.66
C PHE A 61 -4.29 9.20 -10.74
N THR A 62 -4.15 10.20 -11.61
CA THR A 62 -2.91 11.00 -11.77
C THR A 62 -2.41 11.63 -10.45
N ASP A 63 -3.32 11.87 -9.50
CA ASP A 63 -3.01 12.41 -8.17
C ASP A 63 -2.38 11.38 -7.22
N TYR A 64 -2.35 10.10 -7.61
CA TYR A 64 -1.78 9.01 -6.83
C TYR A 64 -0.39 8.63 -7.34
N SER A 65 0.51 8.40 -6.41
CA SER A 65 1.83 7.83 -6.66
C SER A 65 2.04 6.55 -5.88
N TRP A 66 2.97 5.74 -6.37
CA TRP A 66 3.36 4.50 -5.72
C TRP A 66 4.87 4.36 -5.63
N GLN A 67 5.32 3.64 -4.61
CA GLN A 67 6.70 3.23 -4.43
C GLN A 67 6.74 1.78 -3.93
N THR A 68 7.64 0.99 -4.51
CA THR A 68 7.90 -0.39 -4.12
C THR A 68 9.30 -0.50 -3.56
N GLU A 69 9.39 -1.10 -2.38
CA GLU A 69 10.65 -1.55 -1.78
C GLU A 69 10.64 -3.08 -1.74
N VAL A 70 11.63 -3.69 -2.37
CA VAL A 70 11.80 -5.14 -2.44
C VAL A 70 13.07 -5.49 -1.70
N ARG A 71 12.94 -6.38 -0.71
CA ARG A 71 14.05 -6.92 0.06
C ARG A 71 14.02 -8.43 0.03
N GLU A 72 15.18 -9.05 -0.11
CA GLU A 72 15.32 -10.49 0.10
C GLU A 72 15.16 -10.79 1.59
N LEU A 73 14.46 -11.88 1.89
CA LEU A 73 14.28 -12.37 3.24
C LEU A 73 15.25 -13.52 3.50
N SER A 74 16.10 -13.35 4.51
CA SER A 74 17.07 -14.37 4.90
C SER A 74 16.42 -15.47 5.75
N GLU A 75 17.09 -16.63 5.84
CA GLU A 75 16.68 -17.75 6.70
C GLU A 75 16.57 -17.33 8.17
N ASP A 76 17.47 -16.46 8.64
CA ASP A 76 17.46 -15.90 10.00
C ASP A 76 16.20 -15.06 10.29
N GLU A 77 15.69 -14.34 9.28
CA GLU A 77 14.50 -13.49 9.41
C GLU A 77 13.20 -14.32 9.36
N THR A 78 13.19 -15.40 8.58
CA THR A 78 11.99 -16.21 8.33
C THR A 78 11.90 -17.44 9.24
N GLY A 79 13.02 -17.90 9.78
CA GLY A 79 13.15 -19.18 10.49
C GLY A 79 12.96 -20.40 9.58
N LEU A 80 12.98 -20.23 8.25
CA LEU A 80 12.80 -21.28 7.27
C LEU A 80 14.17 -21.65 6.68
N THR A 81 14.50 -22.94 6.71
CA THR A 81 15.76 -23.45 6.15
C THR A 81 15.59 -23.78 4.67
N GLY A 82 16.61 -23.48 3.88
CA GLY A 82 16.65 -23.69 2.43
C GLY A 82 15.96 -22.60 1.63
N THR A 83 15.49 -21.50 2.25
CA THR A 83 14.72 -20.44 1.57
C THR A 83 15.53 -19.18 1.24
N ASP A 84 16.85 -19.22 1.42
CA ASP A 84 17.72 -18.09 1.11
C ASP A 84 17.60 -17.71 -0.37
N GLY A 85 17.39 -16.42 -0.65
CA GLY A 85 17.14 -15.91 -2.00
C GLY A 85 15.83 -16.38 -2.66
N MET A 86 15.01 -17.21 -1.99
CA MET A 86 13.73 -17.70 -2.53
C MET A 86 12.54 -16.83 -2.13
N LEU A 87 12.72 -15.97 -1.13
CA LEU A 87 11.68 -15.13 -0.56
C LEU A 87 12.04 -13.66 -0.70
N LYS A 88 11.13 -12.88 -1.27
CA LYS A 88 11.23 -11.42 -1.35
C LYS A 88 10.05 -10.80 -0.61
N LEU A 89 10.34 -9.89 0.31
CA LEU A 89 9.36 -8.99 0.91
C LEU A 89 9.19 -7.78 0.00
N VAL A 90 7.96 -7.58 -0.47
CA VAL A 90 7.54 -6.40 -1.22
C VAL A 90 6.74 -5.50 -0.29
N THR A 91 7.26 -4.30 -0.04
CA THR A 91 6.51 -3.21 0.59
C THR A 91 6.05 -2.26 -0.51
N LEU A 92 4.74 -2.09 -0.67
CA LEU A 92 4.13 -1.16 -1.59
C LEU A 92 3.48 -0.03 -0.80
N GLU A 93 3.84 1.20 -1.14
CA GLU A 93 3.24 2.41 -0.59
C GLU A 93 2.50 3.14 -1.70
N VAL A 94 1.26 3.54 -1.42
CA VAL A 94 0.43 4.37 -2.30
C VAL A 94 0.13 5.67 -1.58
N SER A 95 0.49 6.78 -2.20
CA SER A 95 0.26 8.13 -1.67
C SER A 95 -0.62 8.96 -2.60
N ARG A 96 -1.33 9.94 -2.06
CA ARG A 96 -2.11 10.92 -2.85
C ARG A 96 -1.59 12.34 -2.62
N GLY A 97 -1.21 13.03 -3.70
CA GLY A 97 -0.63 14.37 -3.66
C GLY A 97 0.79 14.41 -3.05
N GLU A 98 1.28 15.62 -2.76
CA GLU A 98 2.59 15.82 -2.09
C GLU A 98 2.50 15.73 -0.55
N ASP A 99 1.29 15.52 -0.01
CA ASP A 99 1.04 15.43 1.42
C ASP A 99 1.45 14.06 1.99
N ILE A 100 2.46 14.05 2.85
CA ILE A 100 2.98 12.88 3.58
C ILE A 100 1.96 12.20 4.50
N ASN A 101 0.77 12.78 4.70
CA ASN A 101 -0.24 12.30 5.65
C ASN A 101 -1.27 11.33 5.04
N GLN A 102 -1.22 11.06 3.73
CA GLN A 102 -2.12 10.13 3.06
C GLN A 102 -1.32 9.04 2.36
N ILE A 103 -0.80 8.11 3.16
CA ILE A 103 -0.03 6.96 2.69
C ILE A 103 -0.78 5.68 3.10
N PHE A 104 -0.97 4.81 2.13
CA PHE A 104 -1.49 3.47 2.31
C PHE A 104 -0.38 2.46 2.04
N THR A 105 -0.06 1.61 3.02
CA THR A 105 1.04 0.65 2.91
C THR A 105 0.52 -0.78 2.90
N VAL A 106 0.99 -1.58 1.94
CA VAL A 106 0.77 -3.03 1.87
C VAL A 106 2.11 -3.74 1.88
N ARG A 107 2.21 -4.82 2.66
CA ARG A 107 3.37 -5.70 2.67
C ARG A 107 2.96 -7.10 2.23
N SER A 108 3.69 -7.67 1.29
CA SER A 108 3.45 -8.99 0.76
C SER A 108 4.77 -9.76 0.61
N VAL A 109 4.73 -11.06 0.86
CA VAL A 109 5.86 -11.95 0.61
C VAL A 109 5.59 -12.69 -0.70
N ILE A 110 6.54 -12.60 -1.63
CA ILE A 110 6.50 -13.33 -2.90
C ILE A 110 7.63 -14.36 -2.87
N MET A 111 7.29 -15.59 -3.23
CA MET A 111 8.22 -16.70 -3.33
C MET A 111 8.56 -16.94 -4.80
N THR A 112 9.79 -17.37 -5.07
CA THR A 112 10.15 -17.89 -6.40
C THR A 112 9.31 -19.12 -6.75
N ASP A 113 9.14 -19.39 -8.05
CA ASP A 113 8.41 -20.59 -8.49
C ASP A 113 9.11 -21.84 -7.94
N ILE A 114 8.31 -22.82 -7.46
CA ILE A 114 8.85 -24.07 -6.95
C ILE A 114 9.15 -24.93 -8.17
N GLU A 115 10.40 -24.97 -8.61
CA GLU A 115 10.82 -26.05 -9.51
C GLU A 115 10.55 -27.38 -8.80
N PRO A 116 9.68 -28.25 -9.34
CA PRO A 116 9.40 -29.52 -8.72
C PRO A 116 10.71 -30.29 -8.65
N ALA A 117 11.13 -30.65 -7.44
CA ALA A 117 12.28 -31.53 -7.24
C ALA A 117 12.10 -32.76 -8.13
N GLU A 118 12.95 -32.89 -9.15
CA GLU A 118 12.98 -34.07 -9.99
C GLU A 118 13.15 -35.28 -9.07
N ALA A 119 12.15 -36.15 -9.05
CA ALA A 119 12.18 -37.38 -8.28
C ALA A 119 13.17 -38.33 -8.98
N GLU A 120 14.42 -38.32 -8.55
CA GLU A 120 15.41 -39.38 -8.83
C GLU A 120 15.41 -40.47 -7.75
#